data_AF-A0A2M9JJE4-F1
#
_entry.id   AF-A0A2M9JJE4-F1
#
_cell.length_a   1.000
_cell.length_b   1.000
_cell.length_c   1.000
_cell.angle_alpha   90.00
_cell.angle_beta   90.00
_cell.angle_gamma   90.00
#
_symmetry.space_group_name_H-M   'P 1'
#
loop_
_entity.id
_entity.type
_entity.pdbx_description
1 polymer ?
#
loop_
_entity_poly.entity_id
_entity_poly.type
_entity_poly.pdbx_seq_one_letter_code
_entity_poly.pdbx_strand_id
1 'polypeptide(L)'
;MDMPSPYAHIKRYYGCRFGRAQLNKLSDMVEDDLPPGSVSFATQFGTSPFRAGSLAALVADVEASPDVAVNRPWDNLTIAVQGPAPDSVCKIEIDSDRTALAVETPTDSTWARGIEARVSEFLTAQAAGRLEQPSPPSAKRLRTSIYGILLWAFALWYSTTVYPGYQEEVVLANGKRALTQASGEAPTSGLIVLSALILWCLSGAVRHFVRMRGDKAALAVTADLPTGNTWHRLSSTDKIATVGAVLAGLAMVGTLVSAGADVLKP
;
A
#
# COMPACT_ATOMS: atom_id res chain seq x y z
N MET A 1 46.05 -11.09 -16.92
CA MET A 1 44.77 -11.80 -17.13
C MET A 1 43.90 -11.45 -15.95
N ASP A 2 42.98 -10.49 -16.11
CA ASP A 2 41.99 -10.19 -15.09
C ASP A 2 41.04 -11.39 -15.00
N MET A 3 40.97 -12.02 -13.84
CA MET A 3 39.93 -13.01 -13.58
C MET A 3 38.58 -12.28 -13.57
N PRO A 4 37.55 -12.77 -14.30
CA PRO A 4 36.21 -12.23 -14.19
C PRO A 4 35.74 -12.36 -12.74
N SER A 5 35.33 -11.24 -12.15
CA SER A 5 34.76 -11.22 -10.80
C SER A 5 33.50 -12.09 -10.77
N PRO A 6 33.28 -12.88 -9.70
CA PRO A 6 32.01 -13.58 -9.50
C PRO A 6 30.87 -12.55 -9.49
N TYR A 7 29.79 -12.87 -10.20
CA TYR A 7 28.58 -12.05 -10.21
C TYR A 7 27.66 -12.59 -9.11
N ALA A 8 27.51 -11.80 -8.06
CA ALA A 8 26.60 -12.06 -6.95
C ALA A 8 25.79 -10.78 -6.72
N HIS A 9 24.49 -10.83 -7.07
CA HIS A 9 23.61 -9.68 -6.94
C HIS A 9 22.33 -10.04 -6.19
N ILE A 10 21.97 -9.22 -5.20
CA ILE A 10 20.77 -9.42 -4.39
C ILE A 10 19.89 -8.18 -4.49
N LYS A 11 18.70 -8.32 -5.07
CA LYS A 11 17.67 -7.26 -5.13
C LYS A 11 16.53 -7.58 -4.19
N ARG A 12 16.03 -6.55 -3.50
CA ARG A 12 14.90 -6.68 -2.56
C ARG A 12 13.70 -5.87 -3.02
N TYR A 13 12.55 -6.54 -3.06
CA TYR A 13 11.26 -5.97 -3.43
C TYR A 13 10.31 -6.03 -2.24
N TYR A 14 9.48 -5.01 -2.08
CA TYR A 14 8.48 -4.90 -1.01
C TYR A 14 7.08 -4.73 -1.59
N GLY A 15 6.07 -5.21 -0.86
CA GLY A 15 4.66 -5.09 -1.28
C GLY A 15 4.27 -6.08 -2.38
N CYS A 16 5.07 -7.12 -2.62
CA CYS A 16 4.80 -8.11 -3.65
C CYS A 16 3.55 -8.93 -3.33
N ARG A 17 2.75 -9.19 -4.36
CA ARG A 17 1.51 -9.97 -4.27
C ARG A 17 1.57 -11.18 -5.17
N PHE A 18 1.54 -12.36 -4.57
CA PHE A 18 1.59 -13.64 -5.26
C PHE A 18 0.33 -14.46 -4.94
N GLY A 19 -0.51 -14.64 -5.95
CA GLY A 19 -1.52 -15.70 -5.95
C GLY A 19 -1.03 -16.90 -6.75
N ARG A 20 -1.84 -17.96 -6.78
CA ARG A 20 -1.56 -19.18 -7.55
C ARG A 20 -1.22 -18.89 -9.01
N ALA A 21 -2.02 -18.09 -9.71
CA ALA A 21 -1.74 -17.71 -11.10
C ALA A 21 -0.39 -16.99 -11.30
N GLN A 22 0.01 -16.11 -10.36
CA GLN A 22 1.29 -15.41 -10.44
C GLN A 22 2.47 -16.34 -10.14
N LEU A 23 2.32 -17.25 -9.17
CA LEU A 23 3.35 -18.24 -8.85
C LEU A 23 3.57 -19.23 -9.99
N ASN A 24 2.50 -19.67 -10.64
CA ASN A 24 2.61 -20.52 -11.83
C ASN A 24 3.35 -19.78 -12.95
N LYS A 25 2.98 -18.53 -13.26
CA LYS A 25 3.70 -17.73 -14.26
C LYS A 25 5.17 -17.51 -13.91
N LEU A 26 5.47 -17.31 -12.63
CA LEU A 26 6.85 -17.17 -12.16
C LEU A 26 7.61 -18.49 -12.34
N SER A 27 7.00 -19.62 -12.03
CA SER A 27 7.53 -20.97 -12.29
C SER A 27 7.83 -21.16 -13.77
N ASP A 28 6.84 -20.93 -14.63
CA ASP A 28 6.94 -21.13 -16.08
C ASP A 28 8.06 -20.25 -16.68
N MET A 29 8.12 -18.97 -16.28
CA MET A 29 9.14 -18.02 -16.76
C MET A 29 10.56 -18.41 -16.34
N VAL A 30 10.68 -19.06 -15.19
CA VAL A 30 11.95 -19.45 -14.61
C VAL A 30 12.42 -20.80 -15.13
N GLU A 31 11.49 -21.70 -15.45
CA GLU A 31 11.74 -22.99 -16.11
C GLU A 31 12.03 -22.83 -17.61
N ASP A 32 11.59 -21.71 -18.21
CA ASP A 32 11.83 -21.40 -19.62
C ASP A 32 13.34 -21.43 -19.94
N ASP A 33 13.70 -22.21 -20.95
CA ASP A 33 15.08 -22.48 -21.40
C ASP A 33 15.96 -23.34 -20.46
N LEU A 34 15.42 -24.01 -19.43
CA LEU A 34 16.18 -24.89 -18.53
C LEU A 34 15.78 -26.37 -18.65
N PRO A 35 16.71 -27.30 -18.36
CA PRO A 35 16.37 -28.72 -18.34
C PRO A 35 15.39 -29.04 -17.21
N PRO A 36 14.54 -30.07 -17.39
CA PRO A 36 13.58 -30.48 -16.38
C PRO A 36 14.29 -30.88 -15.08
N GLY A 37 13.77 -30.41 -13.94
CA GLY A 37 14.36 -30.64 -12.62
C GLY A 37 15.38 -29.59 -12.16
N SER A 38 15.65 -28.56 -12.96
CA SER A 38 16.48 -27.42 -12.54
C SER A 38 15.82 -26.51 -11.51
N VAL A 39 14.50 -26.61 -11.33
CA VAL A 39 13.74 -25.79 -10.38
C VAL A 39 13.34 -26.62 -9.17
N SER A 40 13.53 -26.04 -7.99
CA SER A 40 13.07 -26.61 -6.74
C SER A 40 12.35 -25.57 -5.90
N PHE A 41 11.23 -25.98 -5.33
CA PHE A 41 10.39 -25.19 -4.45
C PHE A 41 10.59 -25.68 -3.02
N ALA A 42 10.74 -24.76 -2.07
CA ALA A 42 10.83 -25.08 -0.66
C ALA A 42 10.01 -24.11 0.18
N THR A 43 9.44 -24.61 1.27
CA THR A 43 8.74 -23.80 2.26
C THR A 43 9.01 -24.36 3.65
N GLN A 44 8.76 -23.54 4.68
CA GLN A 44 8.72 -23.99 6.06
C GLN A 44 7.31 -23.76 6.58
N PHE A 45 6.55 -24.84 6.75
CA PHE A 45 5.21 -24.75 7.30
C PHE A 45 5.23 -25.13 8.77
N GLY A 46 5.17 -24.11 9.64
CA GLY A 46 5.40 -24.31 11.07
C GLY A 46 6.83 -24.74 11.37
N THR A 47 7.02 -25.93 11.95
CA THR A 47 8.34 -26.48 12.26
C THR A 47 8.89 -27.39 11.16
N SER A 48 8.06 -27.75 10.18
CA SER A 48 8.36 -28.78 9.20
C SER A 48 8.80 -28.17 7.87
N PRO A 49 10.01 -28.48 7.38
CA PRO A 49 10.47 -28.05 6.06
C PRO A 49 9.91 -28.97 4.96
N PHE A 50 9.45 -28.36 3.87
CA PHE A 50 8.96 -29.07 2.69
C PHE A 50 9.77 -28.65 1.46
N ARG A 51 10.04 -29.60 0.56
CA ARG A 51 10.75 -29.34 -0.69
C ARG A 51 10.23 -30.25 -1.79
N ALA A 52 9.94 -29.69 -2.96
CA ALA A 52 9.49 -30.44 -4.12
C ALA A 52 10.04 -29.83 -5.43
N GLY A 53 10.01 -30.62 -6.51
CA GLY A 53 10.43 -30.18 -7.85
C GLY A 53 9.37 -29.40 -8.62
N SER A 54 8.15 -29.28 -8.09
CA SER A 54 7.09 -28.45 -8.66
C SER A 54 6.26 -27.83 -7.56
N LEU A 55 5.64 -26.68 -7.86
CA LEU A 55 4.73 -26.01 -6.93
C LEU A 55 3.54 -26.90 -6.55
N ALA A 56 2.99 -27.63 -7.52
CA ALA A 56 1.85 -28.53 -7.28
C ALA A 56 2.21 -29.68 -6.32
N ALA A 57 3.39 -30.28 -6.48
CA ALA A 57 3.88 -31.29 -5.56
C ALA A 57 4.13 -30.72 -4.16
N LEU A 58 4.71 -29.51 -4.06
CA LEU A 58 4.93 -28.87 -2.76
C LEU A 58 3.62 -28.61 -2.02
N VAL A 59 2.59 -28.14 -2.73
CA VAL A 59 1.26 -27.91 -2.15
C VAL A 59 0.65 -29.23 -1.67
N ALA A 60 0.73 -30.29 -2.47
CA ALA A 60 0.21 -31.60 -2.07
C ALA A 60 0.93 -32.16 -0.83
N ASP A 61 2.26 -32.00 -0.74
CA ASP A 61 3.05 -32.45 0.41
C ASP A 61 2.69 -31.67 1.69
N VAL A 62 2.49 -30.36 1.57
CA VAL A 62 2.04 -29.53 2.69
C VAL A 62 0.62 -29.93 3.10
N GLU A 63 -0.32 -30.04 2.18
CA GLU A 63 -1.72 -30.42 2.47
C GLU A 63 -1.86 -31.82 3.08
N ALA A 64 -0.97 -32.75 2.73
CA ALA A 64 -0.92 -34.09 3.33
C ALA A 64 -0.33 -34.10 4.75
N SER A 65 0.29 -33.01 5.20
CA SER A 65 0.94 -32.95 6.51
C SER A 65 -0.08 -32.84 7.66
N PRO A 66 0.08 -33.63 8.74
CA PRO A 66 -0.79 -33.55 9.90
C PRO A 66 -0.67 -32.23 10.69
N ASP A 67 0.42 -31.48 10.47
CA ASP A 67 0.67 -30.17 11.09
C ASP A 67 -0.11 -29.03 10.41
N VAL A 68 -0.87 -29.30 9.35
CA VAL A 68 -1.79 -28.32 8.75
C VAL A 68 -3.01 -28.17 9.66
N ALA A 69 -2.82 -27.42 10.75
CA ALA A 69 -3.93 -26.76 11.41
C ALA A 69 -4.61 -25.87 10.36
N VAL A 70 -5.82 -26.28 9.97
CA VAL A 70 -6.65 -25.70 8.92
C VAL A 70 -6.58 -24.17 8.97
N ASN A 71 -6.03 -23.55 7.92
CA ASN A 71 -5.91 -22.09 7.67
C ASN A 71 -4.68 -21.33 8.18
N ARG A 72 -3.54 -21.97 8.49
CA ARG A 72 -2.30 -21.18 8.62
C ARG A 72 -1.87 -20.64 7.25
N PRO A 73 -1.60 -19.32 7.10
CA PRO A 73 -1.07 -18.75 5.88
C PRO A 73 0.36 -19.25 5.61
N TRP A 74 0.77 -19.22 4.34
CA TRP A 74 2.16 -19.51 3.98
C TRP A 74 3.01 -18.29 4.28
N ASP A 75 4.00 -18.45 5.16
CA ASP A 75 4.85 -17.35 5.60
C ASP A 75 6.07 -17.18 4.68
N ASN A 76 6.56 -18.29 4.12
CA ASN A 76 7.72 -18.28 3.24
C ASN A 76 7.58 -19.26 2.06
N LEU A 77 8.14 -18.87 0.92
CA LEU A 77 8.29 -19.73 -0.26
C LEU A 77 9.62 -19.39 -0.91
N THR A 78 10.47 -20.40 -1.08
CA THR A 78 11.75 -20.28 -1.78
C THR A 78 11.66 -21.01 -3.10
N ILE A 79 12.01 -20.33 -4.17
CA ILE A 79 12.16 -20.90 -5.52
C ILE A 79 13.64 -20.85 -5.84
N ALA A 80 14.27 -22.01 -5.98
CA ALA A 80 15.69 -22.13 -6.30
C ALA A 80 15.84 -22.78 -7.67
N VAL A 81 16.71 -22.19 -8.49
CA VAL A 81 16.84 -22.47 -9.91
C VAL A 81 18.30 -22.68 -10.19
N GLN A 82 18.62 -23.86 -10.69
CA GLN A 82 19.96 -24.18 -11.15
C GLN A 82 20.12 -23.68 -12.58
N GLY A 83 21.09 -22.79 -12.78
CA GLY A 83 21.48 -22.29 -14.09
C GLY A 83 22.25 -23.33 -14.90
N PRO A 84 22.65 -22.97 -16.13
CA PRO A 84 23.35 -23.87 -17.05
C PRO A 84 24.77 -24.26 -16.57
N ALA A 85 25.37 -23.49 -15.67
CA ALA A 85 26.65 -23.83 -15.05
C ALA A 85 26.43 -24.43 -13.64
N PRO A 86 27.30 -25.35 -13.19
CA PRO A 86 27.11 -26.14 -11.97
C PRO A 86 27.02 -25.31 -10.68
N ASP A 87 27.52 -24.08 -10.69
CA ASP A 87 27.52 -23.16 -9.55
C ASP A 87 26.65 -21.90 -9.79
N SER A 88 25.95 -21.82 -10.92
CA SER A 88 25.02 -20.72 -11.19
C SER A 88 23.69 -21.01 -10.53
N VAL A 89 23.30 -20.22 -9.53
CA VAL A 89 22.05 -20.39 -8.77
C VAL A 89 21.28 -19.09 -8.77
N CYS A 90 19.99 -19.16 -9.11
CA CYS A 90 19.03 -18.09 -8.88
C CYS A 90 18.08 -18.52 -7.77
N LYS A 91 18.03 -17.74 -6.69
CA LYS A 91 17.19 -17.98 -5.52
C LYS A 91 16.22 -16.82 -5.34
N ILE A 92 14.93 -17.13 -5.34
CA ILE A 92 13.84 -16.20 -5.10
C ILE A 92 13.23 -16.58 -3.75
N GLU A 93 13.46 -15.76 -2.73
CA GLU A 93 12.84 -15.92 -1.42
C GLU A 93 11.64 -14.98 -1.33
N ILE A 94 10.46 -15.55 -1.21
CA ILE A 94 9.20 -14.84 -1.02
C ILE A 94 8.81 -15.01 0.44
N ASP A 95 8.65 -13.89 1.12
CA ASP A 95 8.24 -13.78 2.52
C ASP A 95 6.91 -13.00 2.57
N SER A 96 6.26 -12.96 3.72
CA SER A 96 4.98 -12.25 3.87
C SER A 96 5.09 -10.75 3.55
N ASP A 97 6.27 -10.15 3.75
CA ASP A 97 6.51 -8.72 3.60
C ASP A 97 7.48 -8.34 2.47
N ARG A 98 8.36 -9.26 2.08
CA ARG A 98 9.50 -8.99 1.19
C ARG A 98 9.72 -10.11 0.20
N THR A 99 10.29 -9.77 -0.95
CA THR A 99 10.78 -10.74 -1.92
C THR A 99 12.23 -10.42 -2.22
N ALA A 100 13.13 -11.35 -1.89
CA ALA A 100 14.54 -11.25 -2.20
C ALA A 100 14.86 -12.10 -3.43
N LEU A 101 15.48 -11.48 -4.43
CA LEU A 101 16.03 -12.14 -5.61
C LEU A 101 17.54 -12.13 -5.45
N ALA A 102 18.14 -13.30 -5.26
CA ALA A 102 19.57 -13.50 -5.25
C ALA A 102 19.98 -14.28 -6.50
N VAL A 103 20.90 -13.76 -7.29
CA VAL A 103 21.47 -14.46 -8.44
C VAL A 103 22.98 -14.52 -8.26
N GLU A 104 23.49 -15.74 -8.22
CA GLU A 104 24.91 -16.05 -8.01
C GLU A 104 25.41 -16.85 -9.21
N THR A 105 26.54 -16.43 -9.78
CA THR A 105 27.21 -17.17 -10.84
C THR A 105 28.71 -16.89 -10.77
N PRO A 106 29.57 -17.93 -10.83
CA PRO A 106 31.02 -17.75 -10.74
C PRO A 106 31.61 -17.08 -11.99
N THR A 107 30.91 -17.15 -13.12
CA THR A 107 31.25 -16.44 -14.36
C THR A 107 30.21 -15.37 -14.65
N ASP A 108 30.63 -14.26 -15.27
CA ASP A 108 29.74 -13.17 -15.67
C ASP A 108 28.83 -13.62 -16.84
N SER A 109 27.75 -14.34 -16.48
CA SER A 109 26.87 -14.99 -17.43
C SER A 109 25.73 -14.06 -17.84
N THR A 110 25.56 -13.90 -19.15
CA THR A 110 24.40 -13.22 -19.76
C THR A 110 23.08 -13.82 -19.26
N TRP A 111 23.07 -15.11 -18.92
CA TRP A 111 21.96 -15.81 -18.28
C TRP A 111 21.56 -15.16 -16.94
N ALA A 112 22.50 -14.89 -16.04
CA ALA A 112 22.21 -14.30 -14.73
C ALA A 112 21.56 -12.91 -14.87
N ARG A 113 22.06 -12.08 -15.80
CA ARG A 113 21.46 -10.76 -16.08
C ARG A 113 20.09 -10.89 -16.74
N GLY A 114 19.92 -11.87 -17.64
CA GLY A 114 18.65 -12.11 -18.34
C GLY A 114 17.55 -12.61 -17.41
N ILE A 115 17.85 -13.56 -16.53
CA ILE A 115 16.88 -14.05 -15.53
C ILE A 115 16.59 -12.97 -14.49
N GLU A 116 17.60 -12.21 -14.06
CA GLU A 116 17.40 -11.09 -13.15
C GLU A 116 16.48 -10.02 -13.75
N ALA A 117 16.70 -9.64 -15.01
CA ALA A 117 15.87 -8.67 -15.72
C ALA A 117 14.42 -9.15 -15.84
N ARG A 118 14.20 -10.37 -16.34
CA ARG A 118 12.85 -10.96 -16.50
C ARG A 118 12.10 -11.05 -15.18
N VAL A 119 12.76 -11.56 -14.14
CA VAL A 119 12.15 -11.66 -12.79
C VAL A 119 11.89 -10.27 -12.22
N SER A 120 12.82 -9.31 -12.35
CA SER A 120 12.61 -7.94 -11.86
C SER A 120 11.44 -7.23 -12.54
N GLU A 121 11.28 -7.41 -13.84
CA GLU A 121 10.17 -6.86 -14.61
C GLU A 121 8.85 -7.51 -14.18
N PHE A 122 8.83 -8.83 -14.01
CA PHE A 122 7.65 -9.53 -13.51
C PHE A 122 7.25 -9.06 -12.10
N LEU A 123 8.23 -8.93 -11.20
CA LEU A 123 7.97 -8.51 -9.82
C LEU A 123 7.41 -7.10 -9.74
N THR A 124 7.88 -6.19 -10.60
CA THR A 124 7.40 -4.80 -10.64
C THR A 124 6.08 -4.64 -11.38
N ALA A 125 5.92 -5.29 -12.55
CA ALA A 125 4.75 -5.14 -13.40
C ALA A 125 3.54 -5.98 -12.94
N GLN A 126 3.76 -7.23 -12.52
CA GLN A 126 2.67 -8.17 -12.21
C GLN A 126 2.48 -8.37 -10.69
N ALA A 127 3.57 -8.44 -9.92
CA ALA A 127 3.48 -8.60 -8.47
C ALA A 127 3.38 -7.27 -7.70
N ALA A 128 3.34 -6.12 -8.41
CA ALA A 128 3.27 -4.77 -7.84
C ALA A 128 4.39 -4.42 -6.83
N GLY A 129 5.51 -5.15 -6.89
CA GLY A 129 6.66 -4.97 -6.03
C GLY A 129 7.37 -3.64 -6.26
N ARG A 130 7.88 -3.05 -5.18
CA ARG A 130 8.71 -1.84 -5.22
C ARG A 130 10.13 -2.17 -4.82
N LEU A 131 11.08 -1.86 -5.70
CA LEU A 131 12.52 -2.06 -5.46
C LEU A 131 13.00 -1.13 -4.33
N GLU A 132 13.67 -1.69 -3.32
CA GLU A 132 14.44 -0.99 -2.28
C GLU A 132 13.83 0.32 -1.72
N GLN A 133 12.58 0.26 -1.24
CA GLN A 133 12.07 1.26 -0.30
C GLN A 133 11.94 0.65 1.10
N PRO A 134 12.97 0.78 1.96
CA PRO A 134 12.94 0.28 3.34
C PRO A 134 12.03 1.11 4.27
N SER A 135 11.42 2.18 3.75
CA SER A 135 10.53 3.03 4.53
C SER A 135 9.36 3.44 3.66
N PRO A 136 8.11 3.26 4.09
CA PRO A 136 6.99 3.62 3.28
C PRO A 136 6.99 5.17 3.16
N PRO A 137 7.15 5.76 1.95
CA PRO A 137 7.14 7.22 1.77
C PRO A 137 5.82 7.86 2.23
N SER A 138 4.82 7.03 2.51
CA SER A 138 3.54 7.40 3.09
C SER A 138 3.60 7.85 4.55
N ALA A 139 4.52 7.36 5.40
CA ALA A 139 4.60 7.84 6.79
C ALA A 139 5.03 9.32 6.84
N LYS A 140 5.97 9.71 5.96
CA LYS A 140 6.38 11.11 5.78
C LYS A 140 5.26 11.95 5.16
N ARG A 141 4.54 11.43 4.14
CA ARG A 141 3.40 12.13 3.51
C ARG A 141 2.18 12.29 4.43
N LEU A 142 1.90 11.31 5.28
CA LEU A 142 0.81 11.37 6.26
C LEU A 142 1.12 12.44 7.32
N ARG A 143 2.36 12.48 7.83
CA ARG A 143 2.79 13.53 8.76
C ARG A 143 2.65 14.93 8.16
N THR A 144 3.16 15.16 6.95
CA THR A 144 3.01 16.48 6.31
C THR A 144 1.56 16.84 6.02
N SER A 145 0.71 15.86 5.67
CA SER A 145 -0.72 16.09 5.49
C SER A 145 -1.43 16.48 6.81
N ILE A 146 -1.06 15.86 7.94
CA ILE A 146 -1.63 16.19 9.26
C ILE A 146 -1.22 17.60 9.68
N TYR A 147 0.04 17.99 9.49
CA TYR A 147 0.49 19.36 9.75
C TYR A 147 -0.24 20.39 8.88
N GLY A 148 -0.49 20.07 7.61
CA GLY A 148 -1.29 20.93 6.72
C GLY A 148 -2.73 21.12 7.23
N ILE A 149 -3.38 20.04 7.69
CA ILE A 149 -4.74 20.11 8.25
C ILE A 149 -4.77 20.97 9.51
N LEU A 150 -3.81 20.78 10.43
CA LEU A 150 -3.72 21.56 11.66
C LEU A 150 -3.45 23.05 11.39
N LEU A 151 -2.57 23.36 10.44
CA LEU A 151 -2.27 24.74 10.04
C LEU A 151 -3.52 25.44 9.48
N TRP A 152 -4.28 24.76 8.63
CA TRP A 152 -5.50 25.32 8.04
C TRP A 152 -6.64 25.43 9.06
N ALA A 153 -6.81 24.43 9.94
CA ALA A 153 -7.75 24.51 11.04
C ALA A 153 -7.42 25.68 11.98
N PHE A 154 -6.13 25.92 12.25
CA PHE A 154 -5.67 27.07 13.01
C PHE A 154 -5.95 28.39 12.28
N ALA A 155 -5.69 28.48 10.97
CA ALA A 155 -5.99 29.67 10.18
C ALA A 155 -7.49 30.01 10.15
N LEU A 156 -8.35 28.99 10.07
CA LEU A 156 -9.81 29.14 10.12
C LEU A 156 -10.32 29.51 11.51
N TRP A 157 -9.79 28.88 12.56
CA TRP A 157 -10.06 29.27 13.94
C TRP A 157 -9.64 30.73 14.18
N TYR A 158 -8.41 31.10 13.80
CA TYR A 158 -7.92 32.47 13.90
C TYR A 158 -8.77 33.47 13.11
N SER A 159 -9.19 33.11 11.88
CA SER A 159 -10.04 33.97 11.06
C SER A 159 -11.45 34.17 11.64
N THR A 160 -11.96 33.22 12.42
CA THR A 160 -13.31 33.30 13.02
C THR A 160 -13.31 33.93 14.40
N THR A 161 -12.24 33.74 15.19
CA THR A 161 -12.15 34.27 16.55
C THR A 161 -11.35 35.56 16.67
N VAL A 162 -10.37 35.80 15.78
CA VAL A 162 -9.42 36.93 15.90
C VAL A 162 -9.63 37.99 14.80
N TYR A 163 -10.26 37.65 13.68
CA TYR A 163 -10.77 38.65 12.72
C TYR A 163 -12.21 39.01 13.12
N PRO A 164 -12.44 40.05 13.95
CA PRO A 164 -13.79 40.54 14.19
C PRO A 164 -14.39 40.93 12.84
N GLY A 165 -15.63 40.51 12.60
CA GLY A 165 -16.37 40.80 11.39
C GLY A 165 -16.30 42.28 11.03
N TYR A 166 -16.31 42.57 9.73
CA TYR A 166 -16.42 43.91 9.15
C TYR A 166 -17.33 44.79 10.03
N GLN A 167 -16.73 45.70 10.80
CA GLN A 167 -17.49 46.70 11.53
C GLN A 167 -17.83 47.80 10.54
N GLU A 168 -19.10 47.90 10.15
CA GLU A 168 -19.57 49.07 9.42
C GLU A 168 -19.72 50.23 10.41
N GLU A 169 -19.03 51.34 10.15
CA GLU A 169 -19.32 52.61 10.82
C GLU A 169 -20.67 53.11 10.31
N VAL A 170 -21.71 53.00 11.13
CA VAL A 170 -23.01 53.61 10.82
C VAL A 170 -23.03 54.99 11.47
N VAL A 171 -23.19 56.03 10.64
CA VAL A 171 -23.37 57.40 11.11
C VAL A 171 -24.84 57.57 11.48
N LEU A 172 -25.13 57.68 12.77
CA LEU A 172 -26.47 57.93 13.26
C LEU A 172 -26.93 59.35 12.85
N ALA A 173 -28.24 59.57 12.73
CA ALA A 173 -28.83 60.83 12.29
C ALA A 173 -28.44 62.07 13.15
N ASN A 174 -27.90 61.84 14.34
CA ASN A 174 -27.36 62.82 15.28
C ASN A 174 -25.84 63.03 15.16
N GLY A 175 -25.21 62.56 14.08
CA GLY A 175 -23.79 62.79 13.76
C GLY A 175 -22.78 61.99 14.60
N LYS A 176 -23.25 61.12 15.50
CA LYS A 176 -22.40 60.22 16.28
C LYS A 176 -22.12 58.96 15.46
N ARG A 177 -20.84 58.58 15.39
CA ARG A 177 -20.41 57.30 14.81
C ARG A 177 -20.62 56.21 15.86
N ALA A 178 -21.42 55.21 15.54
CA ALA A 178 -21.53 54.01 16.35
C ALA A 178 -20.95 52.84 15.55
N LEU A 179 -20.10 52.06 16.21
CA LEU A 179 -19.66 50.78 15.69
C LEU A 179 -20.79 49.80 15.94
N THR A 180 -21.70 49.67 14.97
CA THR A 180 -22.66 48.59 14.99
C THR A 180 -21.95 47.35 14.49
N GLN A 181 -21.82 46.34 15.34
CA GLN A 181 -21.47 45.00 14.89
C GLN A 181 -22.58 44.60 13.91
N ALA A 182 -22.27 44.61 12.62
CA ALA A 182 -23.18 44.04 11.64
C ALA A 182 -23.45 42.62 12.13
N SER A 183 -24.71 42.31 12.45
CA SER A 183 -25.19 40.95 12.66
C SER A 183 -25.18 40.20 11.32
N GLY A 184 -24.11 40.37 10.56
CA GLY A 184 -23.88 39.76 9.27
C GLY A 184 -23.65 38.30 9.56
N GLU A 185 -24.63 37.50 9.15
CA GLU A 185 -24.53 36.07 8.90
C GLU A 185 -23.07 35.71 8.65
N ALA A 186 -22.47 34.84 9.48
CA ALA A 186 -21.10 34.40 9.22
C ALA A 186 -21.04 34.01 7.75
N PRO A 187 -20.04 34.51 7.00
CA PRO A 187 -20.07 34.44 5.55
C PRO A 187 -20.27 32.98 5.20
N THR A 188 -21.42 32.65 4.63
CA THR A 188 -21.82 31.28 4.28
C THR A 188 -20.73 30.61 3.43
N SER A 189 -19.95 31.42 2.71
CA SER A 189 -18.73 31.03 2.02
C SER A 189 -17.66 30.38 2.92
N GLY A 190 -17.47 30.80 4.17
CA GLY A 190 -16.51 30.21 5.11
C GLY A 190 -16.88 28.79 5.56
N LEU A 191 -18.15 28.55 5.87
CA LEU A 191 -18.65 27.21 6.22
C LEU A 191 -18.63 26.27 5.01
N ILE A 192 -18.96 26.77 3.82
CA ILE A 192 -18.85 26.01 2.57
C ILE A 192 -17.40 25.62 2.31
N VAL A 193 -16.44 26.56 2.44
CA VAL A 193 -15.01 26.27 2.25
C VAL A 193 -14.50 25.27 3.29
N LEU A 194 -14.90 25.38 4.56
CA LEU A 194 -14.55 24.42 5.60
C LEU A 194 -15.08 23.02 5.29
N SER A 195 -16.36 22.91 4.89
CA SER A 195 -16.97 21.63 4.55
C SER A 195 -16.29 20.97 3.34
N ALA A 196 -15.94 21.74 2.31
CA ALA A 196 -15.23 21.26 1.13
C ALA A 196 -13.82 20.77 1.49
N LEU A 197 -13.12 21.46 2.40
CA LEU A 197 -11.79 21.10 2.84
C LEU A 197 -11.80 19.82 3.68
N ILE A 198 -12.75 19.67 4.60
CA ILE A 198 -12.93 18.44 5.38
C ILE A 198 -13.21 17.26 4.45
N LEU A 199 -14.09 17.42 3.46
CA LEU A 199 -14.38 16.39 2.46
C LEU A 199 -13.15 16.03 1.63
N TRP A 200 -12.36 17.02 1.21
CA TRP A 200 -11.10 16.81 0.50
C TRP A 200 -10.12 15.98 1.33
N CYS A 201 -9.92 16.34 2.60
CA CYS A 201 -9.05 15.62 3.53
C CYS A 201 -9.54 14.19 3.79
N LEU A 202 -10.84 14.01 3.99
CA LEU A 202 -11.45 12.70 4.21
C LEU A 202 -11.27 11.81 2.97
N SER A 203 -11.51 12.34 1.77
CA SER A 203 -11.29 11.65 0.50
C SER A 203 -9.83 11.25 0.32
N GLY A 204 -8.88 12.15 0.66
CA GLY A 204 -7.45 11.86 0.64
C GLY A 204 -7.06 10.75 1.62
N ALA A 205 -7.55 10.81 2.86
CA ALA A 205 -7.30 9.82 3.90
C ALA A 205 -7.87 8.44 3.51
N VAL A 206 -9.09 8.41 2.98
CA VAL A 206 -9.74 7.18 2.49
C VAL A 206 -8.96 6.58 1.33
N ARG A 207 -8.61 7.36 0.31
CA ARG A 207 -7.79 6.88 -0.82
C ARG A 207 -6.45 6.32 -0.35
N HIS A 208 -5.82 6.99 0.61
CA HIS A 208 -4.56 6.55 1.18
C HIS A 208 -4.71 5.25 1.97
N PHE A 209 -5.74 5.13 2.80
CA PHE A 209 -6.08 3.93 3.54
C PHE A 209 -6.37 2.75 2.59
N VAL A 210 -7.20 2.96 1.57
CA VAL A 210 -7.53 1.97 0.53
C VAL A 210 -6.27 1.51 -0.20
N ARG A 211 -5.36 2.43 -0.55
CA ARG A 211 -4.07 2.07 -1.18
C ARG A 211 -3.18 1.28 -0.24
N MET A 212 -3.02 1.72 1.01
CA MET A 212 -2.20 1.00 1.99
C MET A 212 -2.70 -0.41 2.26
N ARG A 213 -4.01 -0.59 2.36
CA ARG A 213 -4.64 -1.89 2.61
C ARG A 213 -4.68 -2.76 1.34
N GLY A 214 -4.93 -2.14 0.20
CA GLY A 214 -5.01 -2.79 -1.11
C GLY A 214 -3.65 -3.13 -1.72
N ASP A 215 -2.56 -2.50 -1.28
CA ASP A 215 -1.19 -2.77 -1.76
C ASP A 215 -0.37 -3.58 -0.73
N LYS A 216 -1.02 -4.18 0.28
CA LYS A 216 -0.32 -5.07 1.21
C LYS A 216 0.29 -6.24 0.46
N ALA A 217 1.50 -6.61 0.87
CA ALA A 217 2.12 -7.85 0.45
C ALA A 217 1.22 -9.02 0.83
N ALA A 218 1.15 -10.02 -0.05
CA ALA A 218 0.28 -11.17 0.12
C ALA A 218 0.86 -12.37 -0.60
N LEU A 219 0.94 -13.50 0.10
CA LEU A 219 1.31 -14.80 -0.44
C LEU A 219 0.14 -15.77 -0.26
N ALA A 220 -0.51 -16.12 -1.36
CA ALA A 220 -1.61 -17.07 -1.41
C ALA A 220 -1.25 -18.17 -2.41
N VAL A 221 -0.66 -19.27 -1.92
CA VAL A 221 -0.14 -20.34 -2.78
C VAL A 221 -1.27 -21.17 -3.40
N THR A 222 -2.33 -21.42 -2.63
CA THR A 222 -3.45 -22.27 -3.05
C THR A 222 -4.59 -21.52 -3.75
N ALA A 223 -4.64 -20.19 -3.60
CA ALA A 223 -5.74 -19.36 -4.07
C ALA A 223 -5.27 -18.23 -5.01
N ASP A 224 -6.16 -17.82 -5.91
CA ASP A 224 -5.92 -16.64 -6.72
C ASP A 224 -6.19 -15.37 -5.92
N LEU A 225 -5.28 -14.40 -6.07
CA LEU A 225 -5.49 -13.08 -5.49
C LEU A 225 -6.48 -12.28 -6.36
N PRO A 226 -7.37 -11.50 -5.74
CA PRO A 226 -8.27 -10.62 -6.49
C PRO A 226 -7.44 -9.64 -7.33
N THR A 227 -7.64 -9.70 -8.64
CA THR A 227 -7.05 -8.78 -9.62
C THR A 227 -7.96 -7.56 -9.81
N GLY A 228 -7.41 -6.47 -10.36
CA GLY A 228 -8.16 -5.24 -10.63
C GLY A 228 -7.83 -4.08 -9.67
N ASN A 229 -8.75 -3.11 -9.56
CA ASN A 229 -8.54 -1.89 -8.77
C ASN A 229 -8.37 -2.21 -7.27
N THR A 230 -7.58 -1.39 -6.56
CA THR A 230 -7.32 -1.44 -5.11
C THR A 230 -8.57 -1.72 -4.27
N TRP A 231 -9.73 -1.15 -4.63
CA TRP A 231 -11.00 -1.41 -3.98
C TRP A 231 -11.43 -2.89 -4.01
N HIS A 232 -11.30 -3.57 -5.15
CA HIS A 232 -11.66 -4.98 -5.27
C HIS A 232 -10.77 -5.87 -4.42
N ARG A 233 -9.51 -5.44 -4.21
CA ARG A 233 -8.50 -6.15 -3.44
C ARG A 233 -8.68 -6.07 -1.93
N LEU A 234 -9.55 -5.18 -1.45
CA LEU A 234 -9.84 -5.05 -0.02
C LEU A 234 -10.68 -6.23 0.49
N SER A 235 -10.40 -6.64 1.73
CA SER A 235 -11.26 -7.57 2.45
C SER A 235 -12.66 -6.98 2.61
N SER A 236 -13.68 -7.83 2.77
CA SER A 236 -15.05 -7.36 3.04
C SER A 236 -15.11 -6.47 4.27
N THR A 237 -14.33 -6.80 5.30
CA THR A 237 -14.19 -5.99 6.51
C THR A 237 -13.57 -4.62 6.24
N ASP A 238 -12.50 -4.55 5.44
CA ASP A 238 -11.87 -3.26 5.09
C ASP A 238 -12.81 -2.40 4.20
N LYS A 239 -13.62 -3.03 3.33
CA LYS A 239 -14.64 -2.33 2.54
C LYS A 239 -15.69 -1.69 3.44
N ILE A 240 -16.26 -2.46 4.39
CA ILE A 240 -17.24 -1.97 5.36
C ILE A 240 -16.64 -0.85 6.21
N ALA A 241 -15.43 -1.02 6.72
CA ALA A 241 -14.74 0.01 7.50
C ALA A 241 -14.54 1.30 6.69
N THR A 242 -14.19 1.17 5.40
CA THR A 242 -14.02 2.33 4.52
C THR A 242 -15.33 3.06 4.28
N VAL A 243 -16.42 2.33 4.01
CA VAL A 243 -17.76 2.93 3.86
C VAL A 243 -18.21 3.59 5.16
N GLY A 244 -18.00 2.94 6.30
CA GLY A 244 -18.30 3.48 7.61
C GLY A 244 -17.54 4.77 7.92
N ALA A 245 -16.24 4.83 7.59
CA ALA A 245 -15.43 6.03 7.75
C ALA A 245 -15.93 7.21 6.89
N VAL A 246 -16.37 6.94 5.65
CA VAL A 246 -16.98 7.96 4.77
C VAL A 246 -18.28 8.49 5.37
N LEU A 247 -19.16 7.59 5.82
CA LEU A 247 -20.44 7.97 6.43
C LEU A 247 -20.25 8.77 7.72
N ALA A 248 -19.31 8.36 8.58
CA ALA A 248 -18.98 9.08 9.80
C ALA A 248 -18.40 10.47 9.51
N GLY A 249 -17.55 10.59 8.49
CA GLY A 249 -17.03 11.89 8.03
C GLY A 249 -18.13 12.82 7.53
N LEU A 250 -19.08 12.31 6.75
CA LEU A 250 -20.24 13.07 6.29
C LEU A 250 -21.14 13.51 7.45
N ALA A 251 -21.39 12.62 8.40
CA ALA A 251 -22.16 12.95 9.61
C ALA A 251 -21.49 14.07 10.41
N MET A 252 -20.16 14.00 10.59
CA MET A 252 -19.40 15.05 11.27
C MET A 252 -19.51 16.41 10.58
N VAL A 253 -19.45 16.46 9.25
CA VAL A 253 -19.67 17.70 8.48
C VAL A 253 -21.09 18.22 8.71
N GLY A 254 -22.10 17.35 8.68
CA GLY A 254 -23.49 17.72 8.95
C GLY A 254 -23.68 18.31 10.35
N THR A 255 -23.09 17.68 11.38
CA THR A 255 -23.14 18.18 12.76
C THR A 255 -22.45 19.54 12.89
N LEU A 256 -21.30 19.74 12.25
CA LEU A 256 -20.58 21.02 12.29
C LEU A 256 -21.36 22.14 11.61
N VAL A 257 -21.98 21.87 10.47
CA VAL A 257 -22.82 22.85 9.75
C VAL A 257 -24.07 23.17 10.57
N SER A 258 -24.73 22.17 11.16
CA SER A 258 -25.90 22.38 12.02
C SER A 258 -25.56 23.19 13.27
N ALA A 259 -24.49 22.82 13.98
CA ALA A 259 -24.04 23.53 15.17
C ALA A 259 -23.61 24.97 14.83
N GLY A 260 -22.92 25.16 13.70
CA GLY A 260 -22.59 26.50 13.20
C GLY A 260 -23.83 27.34 12.89
N ALA A 261 -24.85 26.74 12.24
CA ALA A 261 -26.09 27.42 11.94
C ALA A 261 -26.89 27.80 13.21
N ASP A 262 -26.88 26.94 14.24
CA ASP A 262 -27.57 27.23 15.51
C ASP A 262 -26.88 28.32 16.33
N VAL A 263 -25.53 28.39 16.31
CA VAL A 263 -24.78 29.48 16.97
C VAL A 263 -24.98 30.83 16.25
N LEU A 264 -25.32 30.81 14.96
CA LEU A 264 -25.49 32.00 14.14
C LEU A 264 -26.96 32.47 14.02
N LYS A 265 -27.92 31.73 14.58
CA LYS A 265 -29.29 32.22 14.73
C LYS A 265 -29.33 33.24 15.89
N PRO A 266 -29.77 34.48 15.65
CA PRO A 266 -29.93 35.49 16.69
C PRO A 266 -31.03 35.13 17.70
#